data_AF-A0A147K0L5-F1
#
_entry.id   AF-A0A147K0L5-F1
#
_cell.length_a   1.000
_cell.length_b   1.000
_cell.length_c   1.000
_cell.angle_alpha   90.00
_cell.angle_beta   90.00
_cell.angle_gamma   90.00
#
_symmetry.space_group_name_H-M   'P 1'
#
loop_
_entity.id
_entity.type
_entity.pdbx_description
1 polymer ?
#
loop_
_entity_poly.entity_id
_entity_poly.type
_entity_poly.pdbx_seq_one_letter_code
_entity_poly.pdbx_strand_id
1 'polypeptide(L)'
;MFLKRIFSRPPPPEPAVESFSLDSLKDRVTKMMEEKMEKARSQLTPLTAEINRACAALATALKELYNSDPDEEVHLGLMKSAMEARKLIYDKISRSLGYLNCPQELTSDSLIKFNERISKATDTIADAMKTHGRYVRAVFGQKYLEFESCLRELHEVTIRAQSCITETTGEIQRLNSILSEISLYHQTTREMDQIGEKIKSLRERVNGLEAKINEGSSQLTGLKSSPEFKRATGSAEEFERIKQEISRRREIAAGLISELNRPLRKLEKLVRSGEHRMAPELQKILEVSIKDPAGVIASEETIAAFERLLREAAEIVNSGKIDLDKRERKNLLDAARDLSPQLQQTRNTLITLTAAAEAKKRDSENPVVSQAAELENSIRQQEHELKETLNSIEQLERRIKLMQGELVSRKGKLMTLASEALGVKVEITS
;
A
#
# COMPACT_ATOMS: atom_id res chain seq x y z
N MET A 1 40.62 -63.08 -9.48
CA MET A 1 40.48 -61.69 -8.97
C MET A 1 41.42 -60.66 -9.61
N PHE A 2 42.42 -61.04 -10.42
CA PHE A 2 43.36 -60.07 -11.01
C PHE A 2 42.79 -59.23 -12.17
N LEU A 3 41.87 -59.75 -12.96
CA LEU A 3 41.34 -59.05 -14.15
C LEU A 3 40.35 -57.92 -13.86
N LYS A 4 39.76 -57.84 -12.65
CA LYS A 4 38.89 -56.70 -12.26
C LYS A 4 39.68 -55.43 -11.92
N ARG A 5 40.96 -55.54 -11.54
CA ARG A 5 41.82 -54.39 -11.22
C ARG A 5 42.41 -53.69 -12.45
N ILE A 6 42.49 -54.37 -13.60
CA ILE A 6 43.10 -53.81 -14.83
C ILE A 6 42.10 -52.96 -15.63
N PHE A 7 40.79 -53.25 -15.52
CA PHE A 7 39.72 -52.54 -16.23
C PHE A 7 38.88 -51.61 -15.36
N SER A 8 39.27 -51.39 -14.10
CA SER A 8 38.66 -50.35 -13.29
C SER A 8 39.17 -49.00 -13.80
N ARG A 9 38.38 -48.33 -14.66
CA ARG A 9 38.63 -46.92 -14.96
C ARG A 9 38.74 -46.19 -13.62
N PRO A 10 39.79 -45.39 -13.38
CA PRO A 10 39.82 -44.53 -12.21
C PRO A 10 38.52 -43.74 -12.17
N PRO A 11 37.89 -43.55 -10.99
CA PRO A 11 36.71 -42.71 -10.89
C PRO A 11 37.01 -41.37 -11.59
N PRO A 12 36.06 -40.83 -12.39
CA PRO A 12 36.28 -39.55 -13.05
C PRO A 12 36.75 -38.54 -11.99
N PRO A 13 37.80 -37.74 -12.28
CA PRO A 13 38.33 -36.79 -11.31
C PRO A 13 37.17 -35.94 -10.81
N GLU A 14 37.05 -35.81 -9.49
CA GLU A 14 36.03 -34.95 -8.90
C GLU A 14 36.16 -33.55 -9.53
N PRO A 15 35.05 -32.94 -9.99
CA PRO A 15 35.11 -31.62 -10.58
C PRO A 15 35.76 -30.68 -9.58
N ALA A 16 36.81 -29.98 -10.01
CA ALA A 16 37.49 -29.00 -9.17
C ALA A 16 36.44 -28.06 -8.58
N VAL A 17 36.37 -28.00 -7.25
CA VAL A 17 35.46 -27.11 -6.54
C VAL A 17 36.21 -25.83 -6.23
N GLU A 18 35.73 -24.72 -6.75
CA GLU A 18 36.28 -23.40 -6.46
C GLU A 18 35.28 -22.60 -5.61
N SER A 19 35.77 -22.06 -4.49
CA SER A 19 34.98 -21.25 -3.57
C SER A 19 35.26 -19.77 -3.79
N PHE A 20 34.20 -18.97 -3.94
CA PHE A 20 34.29 -17.54 -4.17
C PHE A 20 33.40 -16.75 -3.21
N SER A 21 33.89 -15.61 -2.73
CA SER A 21 33.00 -14.53 -2.29
C SER A 21 32.36 -13.85 -3.50
N LEU A 22 31.23 -13.15 -3.32
CA LEU A 22 30.58 -12.42 -4.42
C LEU A 22 31.50 -11.40 -5.09
N ASP A 23 32.29 -10.67 -4.30
CA ASP A 23 33.25 -9.70 -4.83
C ASP A 23 34.38 -10.39 -5.62
N SER A 24 34.92 -11.49 -5.10
CA SER A 24 35.97 -12.24 -5.81
C SER A 24 35.44 -12.89 -7.10
N LEU A 25 34.19 -13.35 -7.10
CA LEU A 25 33.54 -13.89 -8.30
C LEU A 25 33.32 -12.78 -9.33
N LYS A 26 32.88 -11.60 -8.89
CA LYS A 26 32.72 -10.42 -9.75
C LYS A 26 34.04 -10.06 -10.43
N ASP A 27 35.12 -9.94 -9.66
CA ASP A 27 36.44 -9.61 -10.19
C ASP A 27 36.94 -10.69 -11.18
N ARG A 28 36.71 -11.97 -10.85
CA ARG A 28 37.05 -13.08 -11.73
C ARG A 28 36.29 -13.03 -13.05
N VAL A 29 34.98 -12.77 -13.01
CA VAL A 29 34.12 -12.67 -14.19
C VAL A 29 34.49 -11.47 -15.05
N THR A 30 34.76 -10.32 -14.44
CA THR A 30 35.23 -9.11 -15.16
C THR A 30 36.55 -9.38 -15.86
N LYS A 31 37.52 -9.98 -15.16
CA LYS A 31 38.81 -10.35 -15.76
C LYS A 31 38.65 -11.33 -16.92
N MET A 32 37.79 -12.35 -16.77
CA MET A 32 37.50 -13.28 -17.86
C MET A 32 36.88 -12.56 -19.07
N MET A 33 36.00 -11.60 -18.84
CA MET A 33 35.39 -10.83 -19.93
C MET A 33 36.44 -10.03 -20.72
N GLU A 34 37.39 -9.41 -20.03
CA GLU A 34 38.53 -8.72 -20.64
C GLU A 34 39.43 -9.70 -21.43
N GLU A 35 39.77 -10.85 -20.85
CA GLU A 35 40.57 -11.90 -21.51
C GLU A 35 39.88 -12.42 -22.77
N LYS A 36 38.56 -12.65 -22.74
CA LYS A 36 37.78 -13.09 -23.90
C LYS A 36 37.73 -12.03 -24.98
N MET A 37 37.54 -10.75 -24.61
CA MET A 37 37.57 -9.65 -25.56
C MET A 37 38.93 -9.48 -26.22
N GLU A 38 40.02 -9.60 -25.46
CA GLU A 38 41.37 -9.49 -26.00
C GLU A 38 41.71 -10.66 -26.94
N LYS A 39 41.31 -11.88 -26.56
CA LYS A 39 41.41 -13.04 -27.45
C LYS A 39 40.64 -12.81 -28.75
N ALA A 40 39.40 -12.33 -28.67
CA ALA A 40 38.59 -12.03 -29.85
C ALA A 40 39.23 -10.96 -30.74
N ARG A 41 39.81 -9.90 -30.14
CA ARG A 41 40.59 -8.89 -30.89
C ARG A 41 41.74 -9.53 -31.65
N SER A 42 42.56 -10.34 -30.99
CA SER A 42 43.69 -11.01 -31.63
C SER A 42 43.28 -11.92 -32.80
N GLN A 43 42.10 -12.54 -32.74
CA GLN A 43 41.56 -13.40 -33.80
C GLN A 43 40.87 -12.62 -34.92
N LEU A 44 40.17 -11.54 -34.61
CA LEU A 44 39.42 -10.75 -35.57
C LEU A 44 40.28 -9.76 -36.35
N THR A 45 41.37 -9.24 -35.78
CA THR A 45 42.29 -8.36 -36.50
C THR A 45 42.83 -8.97 -37.81
N PRO A 46 43.37 -10.22 -37.84
CA PRO A 46 43.79 -10.81 -39.11
C PRO A 46 42.61 -11.11 -40.04
N LEU A 47 41.45 -11.54 -39.50
CA LEU A 47 40.25 -11.82 -40.31
C LEU A 47 39.69 -10.55 -40.97
N THR A 48 39.70 -9.42 -40.28
CA THR A 48 39.26 -8.13 -40.85
C THR A 48 40.19 -7.66 -41.97
N ALA A 49 41.51 -7.87 -41.83
CA ALA A 49 42.46 -7.64 -42.92
C ALA A 49 42.23 -8.60 -44.12
N GLU A 50 41.92 -9.87 -43.88
CA GLU A 50 41.52 -10.82 -44.93
C GLU A 50 40.22 -10.42 -45.63
N ILE A 51 39.20 -9.98 -44.90
CA ILE A 51 37.93 -9.47 -45.47
C ILE A 51 38.21 -8.28 -46.39
N ASN A 52 39.01 -7.31 -45.94
CA ASN A 52 39.32 -6.13 -46.75
C ASN A 52 40.05 -6.52 -48.06
N ARG A 53 40.97 -7.49 -48.00
CA ARG A 53 41.66 -8.01 -49.20
C ARG A 53 40.70 -8.74 -50.13
N ALA A 54 39.85 -9.63 -49.60
CA ALA A 54 38.86 -10.36 -50.38
C ALA A 54 37.81 -9.42 -51.01
N CYS A 55 37.37 -8.38 -50.30
CA CYS A 55 36.50 -7.34 -50.82
C CYS A 55 37.16 -6.58 -51.98
N ALA A 56 38.45 -6.23 -51.86
CA ALA A 56 39.18 -5.55 -52.93
C ALA A 56 39.35 -6.44 -54.18
N ALA A 57 39.70 -7.71 -53.99
CA ALA A 57 39.80 -8.69 -55.07
C ALA A 57 38.46 -8.91 -55.76
N LEU A 58 37.38 -9.09 -54.99
CA LEU A 58 36.02 -9.24 -55.51
C LEU A 58 35.56 -7.99 -56.26
N ALA A 59 35.86 -6.78 -55.77
CA ALA A 59 35.54 -5.54 -56.45
C ALA A 59 36.25 -5.42 -57.82
N THR A 60 37.50 -5.86 -57.91
CA THR A 60 38.25 -5.91 -59.18
C THR A 60 37.64 -6.92 -60.14
N ALA A 61 37.44 -8.17 -59.70
CA ALA A 61 36.84 -9.22 -60.53
C ALA A 61 35.41 -8.87 -60.98
N LEU A 62 34.63 -8.20 -60.13
CA LEU A 62 33.28 -7.72 -60.46
C LEU A 62 33.30 -6.64 -61.56
N LYS A 63 34.28 -5.72 -61.52
CA LYS A 63 34.47 -4.71 -62.57
C LYS A 63 34.92 -5.34 -63.88
N GLU A 64 35.84 -6.30 -63.83
CA GLU A 64 36.29 -7.04 -65.02
C GLU A 64 35.14 -7.80 -65.67
N LEU A 65 34.33 -8.50 -64.86
CA LEU A 65 33.12 -9.17 -65.34
C LEU A 65 32.15 -8.17 -65.99
N TYR A 66 31.90 -7.03 -65.36
CA TYR A 66 30.99 -6.00 -65.89
C TYR A 66 31.45 -5.43 -67.24
N ASN A 67 32.76 -5.29 -67.45
CA ASN A 67 33.35 -4.73 -68.66
C ASN A 67 33.69 -5.78 -69.73
N SER A 68 33.50 -7.07 -69.46
CA SER A 68 33.91 -8.13 -70.38
C SER A 68 33.01 -8.23 -71.60
N ASP A 69 33.56 -8.72 -72.70
CA ASP A 69 32.77 -9.18 -73.83
C ASP A 69 32.26 -10.61 -73.58
N PRO A 70 31.21 -11.05 -74.29
CA PRO A 70 30.75 -12.45 -74.27
C PRO A 70 31.82 -13.42 -74.77
N ASP A 71 31.90 -14.61 -74.19
CA ASP A 71 32.92 -15.60 -74.55
C ASP A 71 32.67 -16.26 -75.93
N GLU A 72 31.41 -16.29 -76.40
CA GLU A 72 30.99 -16.92 -77.67
C GLU A 72 29.85 -16.13 -78.37
N GLU A 73 29.55 -16.47 -79.63
CA GLU A 73 28.34 -15.99 -80.32
C GLU A 73 27.07 -16.63 -79.72
N VAL A 74 26.45 -15.93 -78.78
CA VAL A 74 25.24 -16.39 -78.08
C VAL A 74 23.98 -15.79 -78.72
N HIS A 75 22.87 -16.54 -78.72
CA HIS A 75 21.55 -16.07 -79.18
C HIS A 75 21.15 -14.72 -78.54
N LEU A 76 20.68 -13.77 -79.35
CA LEU A 76 20.40 -12.37 -78.98
C LEU A 76 19.51 -12.21 -77.73
N GLY A 77 18.51 -13.08 -77.56
CA GLY A 77 17.60 -13.04 -76.41
C GLY A 77 18.27 -13.44 -75.07
N LEU A 78 19.19 -14.41 -75.12
CA LEU A 78 19.98 -14.81 -73.96
C LEU A 78 21.04 -13.74 -73.65
N MET A 79 21.65 -13.16 -74.68
CA MET A 79 22.59 -12.05 -74.56
C MET A 79 21.99 -10.85 -73.81
N LYS A 80 20.82 -10.36 -74.23
CA LYS A 80 20.12 -9.25 -73.55
C LYS A 80 19.82 -9.54 -72.08
N SER A 81 19.35 -10.75 -71.80
CA SER A 81 19.02 -11.18 -70.43
C SER A 81 20.27 -11.28 -69.56
N ALA A 82 21.39 -11.76 -70.10
CA ALA A 82 22.66 -11.87 -69.40
C ALA A 82 23.30 -10.50 -69.14
N MET A 83 23.21 -9.55 -70.07
CA MET A 83 23.70 -8.19 -69.87
C MET A 83 22.97 -7.46 -68.74
N GLU A 84 21.64 -7.55 -68.69
CA GLU A 84 20.85 -6.96 -67.59
C GLU A 84 21.13 -7.67 -66.26
N ALA A 85 21.18 -9.01 -66.26
CA ALA A 85 21.54 -9.80 -65.09
C ALA A 85 22.93 -9.41 -64.55
N ARG A 86 23.91 -9.20 -65.43
CA ARG A 86 25.26 -8.76 -65.07
C ARG A 86 25.28 -7.38 -64.42
N LYS A 87 24.52 -6.42 -64.97
CA LYS A 87 24.37 -5.09 -64.38
C LYS A 87 23.77 -5.18 -62.97
N LEU A 88 22.72 -6.00 -62.79
CA LEU A 88 22.09 -6.19 -61.48
C LEU A 88 23.03 -6.87 -60.47
N ILE A 89 23.86 -7.84 -60.90
CA ILE A 89 24.93 -8.40 -60.05
C ILE A 89 25.93 -7.31 -59.65
N TYR A 90 26.39 -6.50 -60.61
CA TYR A 90 27.32 -5.40 -60.34
C TYR A 90 26.76 -4.42 -59.30
N ASP A 91 25.53 -3.95 -59.49
CA ASP A 91 24.90 -2.97 -58.59
C ASP A 91 24.67 -3.54 -57.18
N LYS A 92 24.12 -4.76 -57.08
CA LYS A 92 23.81 -5.40 -55.78
C LYS A 92 25.08 -5.73 -55.01
N ILE A 93 26.10 -6.30 -55.66
CA ILE A 93 27.32 -6.73 -54.97
C ILE A 93 28.20 -5.53 -54.63
N SER A 94 28.33 -4.53 -55.50
CA SER A 94 29.07 -3.30 -55.18
C SER A 94 28.49 -2.58 -53.95
N ARG A 95 27.16 -2.52 -53.84
CA ARG A 95 26.49 -1.99 -52.65
C ARG A 95 26.79 -2.83 -51.40
N SER A 96 26.79 -4.15 -51.54
CA SER A 96 27.01 -5.08 -50.44
C SER A 96 28.43 -5.01 -49.87
N LEU A 97 29.42 -4.85 -50.74
CA LEU A 97 30.82 -4.64 -50.35
C LEU A 97 31.00 -3.40 -49.47
N GLY A 98 30.20 -2.35 -49.68
CA GLY A 98 30.21 -1.15 -48.84
C GLY A 98 29.77 -1.38 -47.40
N TYR A 99 29.03 -2.45 -47.10
CA TYR A 99 28.61 -2.79 -45.73
C TYR A 99 29.69 -3.55 -44.93
N LEU A 100 30.66 -4.17 -45.62
CA LEU A 100 31.68 -5.03 -45.01
C LEU A 100 32.87 -4.25 -44.40
N ASN A 101 32.74 -2.93 -44.27
CA ASN A 101 33.73 -2.09 -43.62
C ASN A 101 33.90 -2.50 -42.14
N CYS A 102 35.12 -2.89 -41.80
CA CYS A 102 35.47 -3.31 -40.45
C CYS A 102 35.41 -2.12 -39.46
N PRO A 103 34.92 -2.33 -38.22
CA PRO A 103 34.90 -1.27 -37.22
C PRO A 103 36.32 -0.86 -36.79
N GLN A 104 36.52 0.43 -36.49
CA GLN A 104 37.80 0.97 -36.01
C GLN A 104 38.14 0.51 -34.58
N GLU A 105 37.11 0.30 -33.75
CA GLU A 105 37.24 -0.22 -32.39
C GLU A 105 36.42 -1.50 -32.24
N LEU A 106 37.02 -2.52 -31.62
CA LEU A 106 36.39 -3.82 -31.37
C LEU A 106 35.88 -3.88 -29.92
N THR A 107 34.67 -3.37 -29.71
CA THR A 107 33.88 -3.47 -28.47
C THR A 107 32.77 -4.48 -28.66
N SER A 108 32.18 -4.99 -27.57
CA SER A 108 31.07 -5.96 -27.67
C SER A 108 29.95 -5.47 -28.60
N ASP A 109 29.54 -4.21 -28.47
CA ASP A 109 28.50 -3.61 -29.31
C ASP A 109 28.92 -3.45 -30.78
N SER A 110 30.19 -3.10 -31.03
CA SER A 110 30.67 -2.96 -32.40
C SER A 110 30.80 -4.31 -33.10
N LEU A 111 31.10 -5.39 -32.36
CA LEU A 111 31.10 -6.76 -32.86
C LEU A 111 29.71 -7.21 -33.29
N ILE A 112 28.68 -6.98 -32.46
CA ILE A 112 27.29 -7.31 -32.78
C ILE A 112 26.86 -6.59 -34.08
N LYS A 113 27.08 -5.27 -34.14
CA LYS A 113 26.77 -4.45 -35.33
C LYS A 113 27.58 -4.87 -36.56
N PHE A 114 28.80 -5.36 -36.38
CA PHE A 114 29.60 -5.87 -37.49
C PHE A 114 29.06 -7.20 -38.01
N ASN A 115 28.66 -8.11 -37.11
CA ASN A 115 28.03 -9.38 -37.46
C ASN A 115 26.75 -9.17 -38.29
N GLU A 116 25.88 -8.26 -37.85
CA GLU A 116 24.64 -7.90 -38.58
C GLU A 116 24.92 -7.39 -39.99
N ARG A 117 25.96 -6.56 -40.14
CA ARG A 117 26.37 -6.03 -41.44
C ARG A 117 26.94 -7.11 -42.35
N ILE A 118 27.72 -8.05 -41.82
CA ILE A 118 28.20 -9.20 -42.58
C ILE A 118 27.02 -10.03 -43.06
N SER A 119 26.09 -10.40 -42.18
CA SER A 119 24.91 -11.21 -42.54
C SER A 119 24.08 -10.54 -43.64
N LYS A 120 23.82 -9.24 -43.51
CA LYS A 120 23.08 -8.48 -44.52
C LYS A 120 23.80 -8.46 -45.88
N ALA A 121 25.12 -8.29 -45.87
CA ALA A 121 25.91 -8.29 -47.10
C ALA A 121 25.93 -9.68 -47.75
N THR A 122 26.12 -10.75 -46.97
CA THR A 122 26.12 -12.14 -47.47
C THR A 122 24.77 -12.52 -48.05
N ASP A 123 23.65 -12.13 -47.40
CA ASP A 123 22.30 -12.42 -47.88
C ASP A 123 22.01 -11.70 -49.21
N THR A 124 22.42 -10.43 -49.31
CA THR A 124 22.23 -9.64 -50.54
C THR A 124 23.04 -10.21 -51.69
N ILE A 125 24.26 -10.67 -51.43
CA ILE A 125 25.11 -11.31 -52.43
C ILE A 125 24.52 -12.66 -52.85
N ALA A 126 24.10 -13.49 -51.90
CA ALA A 126 23.48 -14.79 -52.19
C ALA A 126 22.21 -14.64 -53.05
N ASP A 127 21.35 -13.66 -52.75
CA ASP A 127 20.16 -13.34 -53.55
C ASP A 127 20.52 -12.93 -54.99
N ALA A 128 21.53 -12.06 -55.14
CA ALA A 128 22.00 -11.64 -56.46
C ALA A 128 22.50 -12.83 -57.29
N MET A 129 23.28 -13.72 -56.67
CA MET A 129 23.81 -14.91 -57.32
C MET A 129 22.72 -15.91 -57.69
N LYS A 130 21.75 -16.16 -56.79
CA LYS A 130 20.63 -17.05 -57.04
C LYS A 130 19.75 -16.57 -58.21
N THR A 131 19.50 -15.26 -58.28
CA THR A 131 18.56 -14.68 -59.25
C THR A 131 19.21 -14.49 -60.62
N HIS A 132 20.48 -14.05 -60.66
CA HIS A 132 21.11 -13.56 -61.88
C HIS A 132 22.32 -14.39 -62.34
N GLY A 133 22.95 -15.15 -61.44
CA GLY A 133 24.22 -15.83 -61.69
C GLY A 133 24.19 -16.80 -62.86
N ARG A 134 23.09 -17.56 -63.02
CA ARG A 134 22.95 -18.54 -64.13
C ARG A 134 23.04 -17.90 -65.53
N TYR A 135 22.50 -16.69 -65.69
CA TYR A 135 22.47 -16.01 -66.99
C TYR A 135 23.84 -15.46 -67.33
N VAL A 136 24.52 -14.90 -66.33
CA VAL A 136 25.87 -14.33 -66.51
C VAL A 136 26.89 -15.45 -66.75
N ARG A 137 26.79 -16.57 -66.02
CA ARG A 137 27.64 -17.75 -66.22
C ARG A 137 27.53 -18.34 -67.64
N ALA A 138 26.34 -18.32 -68.23
CA ALA A 138 26.11 -18.88 -69.55
C ALA A 138 26.73 -18.07 -70.70
N VAL A 139 27.09 -16.80 -70.47
CA VAL A 139 27.54 -15.86 -71.50
C VAL A 139 28.97 -15.36 -71.28
N PHE A 140 29.40 -15.24 -70.01
CA PHE A 140 30.68 -14.68 -69.60
C PHE A 140 31.53 -15.71 -68.84
N GLY A 141 31.40 -16.99 -69.22
CA GLY A 141 31.93 -18.17 -68.54
C GLY A 141 33.25 -17.96 -67.78
N GLN A 142 34.33 -17.60 -68.47
CA GLN A 142 35.65 -17.48 -67.83
C GLN A 142 35.71 -16.34 -66.80
N LYS A 143 35.19 -15.16 -67.15
CA LYS A 143 35.14 -14.00 -66.24
C LYS A 143 34.20 -14.21 -65.06
N TYR A 144 33.13 -14.97 -65.26
CA TYR A 144 32.22 -15.37 -64.19
C TYR A 144 32.92 -16.32 -63.21
N LEU A 145 33.73 -17.27 -63.68
CA LEU A 145 34.47 -18.20 -62.82
C LEU A 145 35.52 -17.50 -61.96
N GLU A 146 36.24 -16.51 -62.51
CA GLU A 146 37.19 -15.66 -61.76
C GLU A 146 36.48 -14.87 -60.66
N PHE A 147 35.34 -14.25 -60.98
CA PHE A 147 34.48 -13.57 -60.03
C PHE A 147 33.91 -14.51 -58.95
N GLU A 148 33.41 -15.69 -59.34
CA GLU A 148 32.88 -16.70 -58.42
C GLU A 148 33.96 -17.25 -57.48
N SER A 149 35.21 -17.35 -57.93
CA SER A 149 36.34 -17.70 -57.06
C SER A 149 36.58 -16.65 -55.98
N CYS A 150 36.67 -15.37 -56.35
CA CYS A 150 36.82 -14.27 -55.39
C CYS A 150 35.64 -14.20 -54.41
N LEU A 151 34.43 -14.52 -54.89
CA LEU A 151 33.24 -14.53 -54.05
C LEU A 151 33.29 -15.64 -53.00
N ARG A 152 33.75 -16.84 -53.37
CA ARG A 152 33.94 -17.95 -52.43
C ARG A 152 34.96 -17.61 -51.36
N GLU A 153 36.08 -16.99 -51.74
CA GLU A 153 37.09 -16.53 -50.77
C GLU A 153 36.51 -15.53 -49.76
N LEU A 154 35.76 -14.52 -50.23
CA LEU A 154 35.07 -13.59 -49.34
C LEU A 154 34.11 -14.32 -48.40
N HIS A 155 33.31 -15.25 -48.94
CA HIS A 155 32.35 -16.03 -48.15
C HIS A 155 33.04 -16.83 -47.03
N GLU A 156 34.13 -17.54 -47.34
CA GLU A 156 34.90 -18.32 -46.36
C GLU A 156 35.47 -17.46 -45.23
N VAL A 157 36.04 -16.29 -45.55
CA VAL A 157 36.57 -15.38 -44.51
C VAL A 157 35.42 -14.79 -43.67
N THR A 158 34.30 -14.40 -44.30
CA THR A 158 33.15 -13.86 -43.57
C THR A 158 32.52 -14.87 -42.62
N ILE A 159 32.39 -16.15 -43.00
CA ILE A 159 31.92 -17.21 -42.10
C ILE A 159 32.83 -17.33 -40.88
N ARG A 160 34.16 -17.39 -41.08
CA ARG A 160 35.11 -17.48 -39.97
C ARG A 160 35.01 -16.29 -39.02
N ALA A 161 34.83 -15.07 -39.56
CA ALA A 161 34.62 -13.88 -38.75
C ALA A 161 33.30 -13.92 -37.97
N GLN A 162 32.19 -14.31 -38.61
CA GLN A 162 30.88 -14.45 -37.96
C GLN A 162 30.90 -15.48 -36.84
N SER A 163 31.56 -16.63 -37.05
CA SER A 163 31.72 -17.66 -36.01
C SER A 163 32.47 -17.10 -34.79
N CYS A 164 33.61 -16.43 -35.01
CA CYS A 164 34.40 -15.83 -33.94
C CYS A 164 33.60 -14.75 -33.17
N ILE A 165 32.87 -13.88 -33.89
CA ILE A 165 32.02 -12.86 -33.26
C ILE A 165 30.91 -13.50 -32.43
N THR A 166 30.18 -14.44 -33.03
CA THR A 166 29.02 -15.08 -32.37
C THR A 166 29.44 -15.81 -31.10
N GLU A 167 30.53 -16.58 -31.16
CA GLU A 167 31.11 -17.27 -30.00
C GLU A 167 31.48 -16.28 -28.90
N THR A 168 32.24 -15.23 -29.24
CA THR A 168 32.67 -14.19 -28.29
C THR A 168 31.48 -13.48 -27.64
N THR A 169 30.50 -13.04 -28.43
CA THR A 169 29.33 -12.33 -27.91
C THR A 169 28.48 -13.22 -27.01
N GLY A 170 28.34 -14.51 -27.34
CA GLY A 170 27.61 -15.48 -26.51
C GLY A 170 28.30 -15.79 -25.18
N GLU A 171 29.64 -15.79 -25.15
CA GLU A 171 30.40 -15.90 -23.90
C GLU A 171 30.25 -14.64 -23.04
N ILE A 172 30.39 -13.45 -23.62
CA ILE A 172 30.26 -12.17 -22.90
C ILE A 172 28.84 -12.02 -22.32
N GLN A 173 27.81 -12.39 -23.07
CA GLN A 173 26.43 -12.32 -22.58
C GLN A 173 26.19 -13.24 -21.38
N ARG A 174 26.81 -14.43 -21.37
CA ARG A 174 26.77 -15.34 -20.21
C ARG A 174 27.46 -14.73 -18.99
N LEU A 175 28.65 -14.13 -19.17
CA LEU A 175 29.39 -13.44 -18.10
C LEU A 175 28.61 -12.23 -17.55
N ASN A 176 27.99 -11.43 -18.42
CA ASN A 176 27.12 -10.32 -18.03
C ASN A 176 25.91 -10.77 -17.22
N SER A 177 25.36 -11.95 -17.52
CA SER A 177 24.24 -12.52 -16.75
C SER A 177 24.66 -12.83 -15.32
N ILE A 178 25.90 -13.28 -15.10
CA ILE A 178 26.47 -13.49 -13.76
C ILE A 178 26.63 -12.16 -13.02
N LEU A 179 27.23 -11.14 -13.67
CA LEU A 179 27.41 -9.81 -13.06
C LEU A 179 26.08 -9.16 -12.67
N SER A 180 25.05 -9.33 -13.51
CA SER A 180 23.69 -8.86 -13.24
C SER A 180 23.11 -9.53 -12.00
N GLU A 181 23.24 -10.86 -11.88
CA GLU A 181 22.74 -11.56 -10.68
C GLU A 181 23.53 -11.25 -9.41
N ILE A 182 24.86 -11.02 -9.49
CA ILE A 182 25.64 -10.50 -8.36
C ILE A 182 25.09 -9.15 -7.91
N SER A 183 24.79 -8.26 -8.86
CA SER A 183 24.27 -6.93 -8.57
C SER A 183 22.89 -7.00 -7.89
N LEU A 184 22.00 -7.85 -8.39
CA LEU A 184 20.68 -8.09 -7.79
C LEU A 184 20.79 -8.69 -6.39
N TYR A 185 21.73 -9.62 -6.16
CA TYR A 185 21.99 -10.18 -4.83
C TYR A 185 22.38 -9.10 -3.82
N HIS A 186 23.32 -8.21 -4.18
CA HIS A 186 23.71 -7.09 -3.32
C HIS A 186 22.56 -6.12 -3.07
N GLN A 187 21.73 -5.84 -4.08
CA GLN A 187 20.56 -4.98 -3.92
C GLN A 187 19.58 -5.57 -2.91
N THR A 188 19.20 -6.85 -3.07
CA THR A 188 18.30 -7.54 -2.14
C THR A 188 18.86 -7.54 -0.71
N THR A 189 20.17 -7.74 -0.55
CA THR A 189 20.83 -7.69 0.77
C THR A 189 20.73 -6.30 1.41
N ARG A 190 21.05 -5.24 0.66
CA ARG A 190 20.94 -3.86 1.17
C ARG A 190 19.51 -3.48 1.54
N GLU A 191 18.54 -3.91 0.75
CA GLU A 191 17.12 -3.67 1.06
C GLU A 191 16.70 -4.41 2.35
N MET A 192 17.19 -5.63 2.58
CA MET A 192 16.96 -6.33 3.84
C MET A 192 17.57 -5.59 5.04
N ASP A 193 18.79 -5.07 4.91
CA ASP A 193 19.43 -4.28 5.97
C ASP A 193 18.61 -3.03 6.32
N GLN A 194 18.12 -2.32 5.29
CA GLN A 194 17.23 -1.16 5.49
C GLN A 194 15.91 -1.53 6.18
N ILE A 195 15.33 -2.69 5.87
CA ILE A 195 14.14 -3.19 6.57
C ILE A 195 14.49 -3.56 8.01
N GLY A 196 15.67 -4.15 8.25
CA GLY A 196 16.19 -4.46 9.58
C GLY A 196 16.29 -3.21 10.48
N GLU A 197 16.86 -2.13 9.97
CA GLU A 197 16.94 -0.85 10.70
C GLU A 197 15.55 -0.27 10.99
N LYS A 198 14.61 -0.37 10.04
CA LYS A 198 13.21 0.03 10.28
C LYS A 198 12.55 -0.79 11.37
N ILE A 199 12.73 -2.12 11.38
CA ILE A 199 12.20 -2.99 12.44
C ILE A 199 12.78 -2.58 13.80
N LYS A 200 14.09 -2.30 13.87
CA LYS A 200 14.75 -1.85 15.10
C LYS A 200 14.13 -0.55 15.63
N SER A 201 13.96 0.46 14.77
CA SER A 201 13.30 1.72 15.13
C SER A 201 11.84 1.53 15.59
N LEU A 202 11.08 0.65 14.94
CA LEU A 202 9.71 0.32 15.36
C LEU A 202 9.69 -0.40 16.71
N ARG A 203 10.66 -1.26 17.02
CA ARG A 203 10.78 -1.92 18.33
C ARG A 203 11.11 -0.92 19.43
N GLU A 204 11.96 0.06 19.16
CA GLU A 204 12.20 1.18 20.10
C GLU A 204 10.92 1.98 20.35
N ARG A 205 10.11 2.21 19.32
CA ARG A 205 8.78 2.83 19.46
C ARG A 205 7.83 2.00 20.30
N VAL A 206 7.79 0.67 20.10
CA VAL A 206 6.99 -0.27 20.91
C VAL A 206 7.34 -0.11 22.39
N ASN A 207 8.63 -0.19 22.75
CA ASN A 207 9.07 -0.03 24.13
C ASN A 207 8.66 1.33 24.71
N GLY A 208 8.76 2.41 23.92
CA GLY A 208 8.32 3.74 24.32
C GLY A 208 6.81 3.85 24.53
N LEU A 209 5.99 3.18 23.72
CA LEU A 209 4.54 3.13 23.87
C LEU A 209 4.13 2.31 25.09
N GLU A 210 4.73 1.14 25.30
CA GLU A 210 4.49 0.31 26.48
C GLU A 210 4.81 1.06 27.78
N ALA A 211 5.94 1.79 27.81
CA ALA A 211 6.30 2.62 28.95
C ALA A 211 5.24 3.70 29.24
N LYS A 212 4.77 4.41 28.21
CA LYS A 212 3.72 5.44 28.34
C LYS A 212 2.38 4.86 28.79
N ILE A 213 1.98 3.71 28.26
CA ILE A 213 0.75 3.02 28.66
C ILE A 213 0.83 2.61 30.13
N ASN A 214 1.97 2.06 30.56
CA ASN A 214 2.18 1.64 31.95
C ASN A 214 2.18 2.83 32.92
N GLU A 215 2.86 3.92 32.55
CA GLU A 215 2.86 5.16 33.32
C GLU A 215 1.45 5.76 33.42
N GLY A 216 0.77 5.92 32.29
CA GLY A 216 -0.59 6.44 32.23
C GLY A 216 -1.58 5.57 33.02
N SER A 217 -1.47 4.25 32.93
CA SER A 217 -2.31 3.31 33.69
C SER A 217 -2.09 3.41 35.21
N SER A 218 -0.83 3.59 35.61
CA SER A 218 -0.46 3.79 37.01
C SER A 218 -1.00 5.12 37.54
N GLN A 219 -0.83 6.21 36.76
CA GLN A 219 -1.39 7.52 37.07
C GLN A 219 -2.92 7.48 37.16
N LEU A 220 -3.59 6.82 36.22
CA LEU A 220 -5.05 6.67 36.20
C LEU A 220 -5.55 5.92 37.43
N THR A 221 -4.86 4.85 37.82
CA THR A 221 -5.20 4.06 38.99
C THR A 221 -5.01 4.86 40.29
N GLY A 222 -3.91 5.62 40.39
CA GLY A 222 -3.68 6.53 41.51
C GLY A 222 -4.77 7.61 41.58
N LEU A 223 -5.12 8.20 40.44
CA LEU A 223 -6.12 9.25 40.34
C LEU A 223 -7.53 8.73 40.69
N LYS A 224 -7.93 7.57 40.18
CA LYS A 224 -9.21 6.91 40.54
C LYS A 224 -9.28 6.49 42.01
N SER A 225 -8.13 6.18 42.61
CA SER A 225 -8.05 5.81 44.02
C SER A 225 -8.11 7.01 44.96
N SER A 226 -7.84 8.22 44.44
CA SER A 226 -7.81 9.46 45.22
C SER A 226 -9.15 9.75 45.90
N PRO A 227 -9.11 10.34 47.12
CA PRO A 227 -10.31 10.81 47.80
C PRO A 227 -11.11 11.82 46.94
N GLU A 228 -10.41 12.69 46.22
CA GLU A 228 -10.99 13.72 45.36
C GLU A 228 -11.85 13.11 44.26
N PHE A 229 -11.32 12.12 43.54
CA PHE A 229 -12.07 11.44 42.47
C PHE A 229 -13.28 10.70 43.03
N LYS A 230 -13.12 9.93 44.12
CA LYS A 230 -14.23 9.19 44.76
C LYS A 230 -15.33 10.12 45.26
N ARG A 231 -14.97 11.28 45.81
CA ARG A 231 -15.94 12.30 46.22
C ARG A 231 -16.68 12.88 45.03
N ALA A 232 -15.98 13.19 43.94
CA ALA A 232 -16.59 13.77 42.75
C ALA A 232 -17.55 12.77 42.08
N THR A 233 -17.14 11.51 41.90
CA THR A 233 -18.02 10.47 41.33
C THR A 233 -19.20 10.13 42.25
N GLY A 234 -18.96 10.02 43.56
CA GLY A 234 -20.05 9.82 44.53
C GLY A 234 -21.04 10.98 44.54
N SER A 235 -20.56 12.22 44.41
CA SER A 235 -21.42 13.41 44.32
C SER A 235 -22.22 13.45 43.02
N ALA A 236 -21.67 12.94 41.91
CA ALA A 236 -22.41 12.79 40.65
C ALA A 236 -23.57 11.79 40.78
N GLU A 237 -23.33 10.64 41.41
CA GLU A 237 -24.39 9.65 41.68
C GLU A 237 -25.47 10.20 42.61
N GLU A 238 -25.06 10.87 43.69
CA GLU A 238 -25.98 11.52 44.62
C GLU A 238 -26.79 12.64 43.95
N PHE A 239 -26.17 13.44 43.08
CA PHE A 239 -26.84 14.47 42.31
C PHE A 239 -27.98 13.88 41.46
N GLU A 240 -27.74 12.79 40.74
CA GLU A 240 -28.78 12.13 39.95
C GLU A 240 -29.90 11.54 40.82
N ARG A 241 -29.57 10.96 41.99
CA ARG A 241 -30.59 10.51 42.95
C ARG A 241 -31.45 11.65 43.46
N ILE A 242 -30.84 12.79 43.83
CA ILE A 242 -31.57 13.97 44.31
C ILE A 242 -32.47 14.53 43.20
N LYS A 243 -31.98 14.57 41.95
CA LYS A 243 -32.75 15.02 40.79
C LYS A 243 -33.97 14.14 40.54
N GLN A 244 -33.83 12.81 40.66
CA GLN A 244 -34.96 11.88 40.59
C GLN A 244 -35.98 12.13 41.72
N GLU A 245 -35.52 12.36 42.95
CA GLU A 245 -36.39 12.66 44.09
C GLU A 245 -37.11 14.01 43.93
N ILE A 246 -36.45 15.04 43.40
CA ILE A 246 -37.08 16.33 43.07
C ILE A 246 -38.23 16.12 42.07
N SER A 247 -38.00 15.34 41.00
CA SER A 247 -39.05 15.01 40.04
C SER A 247 -40.21 14.27 40.69
N ARG A 248 -39.92 13.25 41.50
CA ARG A 248 -40.95 12.49 42.24
C ARG A 248 -41.78 13.38 43.16
N ARG A 249 -41.15 14.32 43.88
CA ARG A 249 -41.86 15.24 44.78
C ARG A 249 -42.76 16.21 44.02
N ARG A 250 -42.34 16.67 42.84
CA ARG A 250 -43.17 17.48 41.95
C ARG A 250 -44.37 16.69 41.43
N GLU A 251 -44.18 15.42 41.06
CA GLU A 251 -45.27 14.53 40.65
C GLU A 251 -46.27 14.28 41.78
N ILE A 252 -45.81 14.07 43.02
CA ILE A 252 -46.68 13.92 44.19
C ILE A 252 -47.50 15.19 44.42
N ALA A 253 -46.88 16.37 44.41
CA ALA A 253 -47.59 17.64 44.56
C ALA A 253 -48.63 17.85 43.44
N ALA A 254 -48.25 17.55 42.20
CA ALA A 254 -49.16 17.65 41.06
C ALA A 254 -50.33 16.66 41.18
N GLY A 255 -50.08 15.44 41.67
CA GLY A 255 -51.10 14.42 41.90
C GLY A 255 -52.14 14.87 42.93
N LEU A 256 -51.69 15.39 44.08
CA LEU A 256 -52.57 15.89 45.14
C LEU A 256 -53.51 16.99 44.66
N ILE A 257 -53.01 17.90 43.81
CA ILE A 257 -53.81 18.99 43.25
C ILE A 257 -54.70 18.49 42.10
N SER A 258 -54.21 17.53 41.32
CA SER A 258 -54.96 16.95 40.20
C SER A 258 -56.21 16.18 40.65
N GLU A 259 -56.22 15.64 41.87
CA GLU A 259 -57.43 15.07 42.48
C GLU A 259 -58.57 16.09 42.62
N LEU A 260 -58.25 17.38 42.59
CA LEU A 260 -59.20 18.49 42.67
C LEU A 260 -59.56 19.10 41.31
N ASN A 261 -58.99 18.59 40.21
CA ASN A 261 -59.19 19.16 38.88
C ASN A 261 -60.66 19.29 38.48
N ARG A 262 -61.50 18.29 38.78
CA ARG A 262 -62.91 18.31 38.40
C ARG A 262 -63.73 19.34 39.20
N PRO A 263 -63.60 19.40 40.55
CA PRO A 263 -64.11 20.53 41.33
C PRO A 263 -63.62 21.90 40.85
N LEU A 264 -62.31 22.05 40.61
CA LEU A 264 -61.71 23.32 40.18
C LEU A 264 -62.18 23.74 38.78
N ARG A 265 -62.33 22.81 37.82
CA ARG A 265 -62.91 23.11 36.49
C ARG A 265 -64.37 23.55 36.55
N LYS A 266 -65.16 22.98 37.48
CA LYS A 266 -66.55 23.43 37.70
C LYS A 266 -66.58 24.85 38.28
N LEU A 267 -65.67 25.15 39.22
CA LEU A 267 -65.50 26.50 39.75
C LEU A 267 -65.04 27.49 38.66
N GLU A 268 -64.10 27.10 37.81
CA GLU A 268 -63.64 27.89 36.67
C GLU A 268 -64.81 28.23 35.71
N LYS A 269 -65.68 27.26 35.44
CA LYS A 269 -66.87 27.47 34.59
C LYS A 269 -67.83 28.51 35.18
N LEU A 270 -68.09 28.45 36.49
CA LEU A 270 -68.96 29.43 37.17
C LEU A 270 -68.36 30.85 37.19
N VAL A 271 -67.04 30.94 37.38
CA VAL A 271 -66.34 32.24 37.33
C VAL A 271 -66.39 32.81 35.91
N ARG A 272 -66.17 31.98 34.89
CA ARG A 272 -66.22 32.40 33.48
C ARG A 272 -67.63 32.76 32.99
N SER A 273 -68.69 32.12 33.50
CA SER A 273 -70.08 32.47 33.17
C SER A 273 -70.58 33.73 33.88
N GLY A 274 -69.80 34.28 34.81
CA GLY A 274 -70.15 35.48 35.58
C GLY A 274 -71.10 35.21 36.76
N GLU A 275 -71.45 33.95 37.01
CA GLU A 275 -72.34 33.52 38.09
C GLU A 275 -71.68 33.61 39.48
N HIS A 276 -70.34 33.60 39.53
CA HIS A 276 -69.57 33.84 40.74
C HIS A 276 -68.44 34.84 40.49
N ARG A 277 -68.36 35.88 41.32
CA ARG A 277 -67.26 36.87 41.26
C ARG A 277 -66.14 36.45 42.20
N MET A 278 -64.96 36.23 41.62
CA MET A 278 -63.73 35.84 42.34
C MET A 278 -62.64 36.87 42.11
N ALA A 279 -61.78 37.10 43.11
CA ALA A 279 -60.64 38.02 43.01
C ALA A 279 -59.66 37.61 41.89
N PRO A 280 -59.05 38.56 41.14
CA PRO A 280 -58.14 38.25 40.03
C PRO A 280 -56.97 37.33 40.40
N GLU A 281 -56.43 37.47 41.61
CA GLU A 281 -55.37 36.59 42.14
C GLU A 281 -55.80 35.12 42.22
N LEU A 282 -57.03 34.86 42.69
CA LEU A 282 -57.55 33.50 42.86
C LEU A 282 -57.93 32.89 41.52
N GLN A 283 -58.38 33.69 40.54
CA GLN A 283 -58.59 33.23 39.16
C GLN A 283 -57.28 32.76 38.52
N LYS A 284 -56.19 33.49 38.74
CA LYS A 284 -54.86 33.12 38.24
C LYS A 284 -54.37 31.81 38.87
N ILE A 285 -54.57 31.63 40.17
CA ILE A 285 -54.18 30.39 40.86
C ILE A 285 -55.09 29.22 40.49
N LEU A 286 -56.36 29.45 40.23
CA LEU A 286 -57.29 28.46 39.71
C LEU A 286 -56.83 27.93 38.35
N GLU A 287 -56.41 28.83 37.46
CA GLU A 287 -55.85 28.46 36.15
C GLU A 287 -54.55 27.65 36.30
N VAL A 288 -53.62 28.09 37.16
CA VAL A 288 -52.38 27.35 37.46
C VAL A 288 -52.70 25.95 37.98
N SER A 289 -53.62 25.82 38.93
CA SER A 289 -53.98 24.54 39.55
C SER A 289 -54.56 23.52 38.56
N ILE A 290 -55.15 23.99 37.45
CA ILE A 290 -55.75 23.14 36.41
C ILE A 290 -54.74 22.82 35.29
N LYS A 291 -53.91 23.79 34.90
CA LYS A 291 -53.00 23.68 33.75
C LYS A 291 -51.61 23.16 34.12
N ASP A 292 -51.08 23.60 35.25
CA ASP A 292 -49.79 23.18 35.80
C ASP A 292 -49.94 23.00 37.33
N PRO A 293 -50.50 21.86 37.79
CA PRO A 293 -50.72 21.60 39.20
C PRO A 293 -49.43 21.71 40.04
N ALA A 294 -48.27 21.37 39.48
CA ALA A 294 -46.99 21.52 40.17
C ALA A 294 -46.61 23.00 40.38
N GLY A 295 -47.14 23.93 39.58
CA GLY A 295 -46.90 25.36 39.71
C GLY A 295 -47.46 25.97 41.00
N VAL A 296 -48.39 25.31 41.69
CA VAL A 296 -48.97 25.79 42.95
C VAL A 296 -47.93 25.85 44.08
N ILE A 297 -46.92 24.97 44.06
CA ILE A 297 -45.85 24.95 45.07
C ILE A 297 -44.68 25.89 44.73
N ALA A 298 -44.82 26.75 43.72
CA ALA A 298 -43.75 27.62 43.22
C ALA A 298 -43.34 28.76 44.19
N SER A 299 -44.27 29.34 44.94
CA SER A 299 -43.99 30.28 46.05
C SER A 299 -44.84 29.99 47.30
N GLU A 300 -44.50 30.60 48.44
CA GLU A 300 -45.41 30.54 49.60
C GLU A 300 -46.70 31.32 49.32
N GLU A 301 -46.62 32.38 48.53
CA GLU A 301 -47.77 33.19 48.11
C GLU A 301 -48.72 32.38 47.23
N THR A 302 -48.20 31.53 46.35
CA THR A 302 -49.04 30.66 45.51
C THR A 302 -49.75 29.58 46.33
N ILE A 303 -49.09 29.01 47.35
CA ILE A 303 -49.71 28.06 48.28
C ILE A 303 -50.79 28.76 49.11
N ALA A 304 -50.51 29.93 49.67
CA ALA A 304 -51.48 30.71 50.45
C ALA A 304 -52.68 31.16 49.61
N ALA A 305 -52.45 31.55 48.36
CA ALA A 305 -53.52 31.88 47.43
C ALA A 305 -54.32 30.64 47.00
N PHE A 306 -53.69 29.48 46.87
CA PHE A 306 -54.38 28.21 46.63
C PHE A 306 -55.23 27.78 47.82
N GLU A 307 -54.74 27.96 49.05
CA GLU A 307 -55.52 27.71 50.26
C GLU A 307 -56.77 28.60 50.33
N ARG A 308 -56.62 29.91 50.04
CA ARG A 308 -57.76 30.83 49.92
C ARG A 308 -58.77 30.37 48.86
N LEU A 309 -58.27 29.93 47.70
CA LEU A 309 -59.10 29.37 46.62
C LEU A 309 -59.87 28.13 47.09
N LEU A 310 -59.23 27.21 47.82
CA LEU A 310 -59.89 26.00 48.33
C LEU A 310 -60.97 26.32 49.38
N ARG A 311 -60.73 27.30 50.25
CA ARG A 311 -61.74 27.77 51.22
C ARG A 311 -62.95 28.38 50.53
N GLU A 312 -62.73 29.25 49.54
CA GLU A 312 -63.80 29.84 48.73
C GLU A 312 -64.56 28.75 47.95
N ALA A 313 -63.85 27.79 47.35
CA ALA A 313 -64.46 26.64 46.68
C ALA A 313 -65.33 25.80 47.62
N ALA A 314 -64.85 25.55 48.86
CA ALA A 314 -65.59 24.83 49.89
C ALA A 314 -66.87 25.55 50.32
N GLU A 315 -66.83 26.88 50.48
CA GLU A 315 -68.01 27.71 50.78
C GLU A 315 -69.05 27.65 49.67
N ILE A 316 -68.62 27.77 48.41
CA ILE A 316 -69.50 27.70 47.23
C ILE A 316 -70.20 26.34 47.16
N VAL A 317 -69.46 25.26 47.37
CA VAL A 317 -70.02 23.90 47.40
C VAL A 317 -70.99 23.69 48.56
N ASN A 318 -70.67 24.22 49.75
CA ASN A 318 -71.57 24.14 50.90
C ASN A 318 -72.84 25.00 50.74
N SER A 319 -72.77 26.10 49.99
CA SER A 319 -73.92 26.93 49.64
C SER A 319 -74.81 26.34 48.53
N GLY A 320 -74.44 25.19 47.95
CA GLY A 320 -75.20 24.51 46.90
C GLY A 320 -75.06 25.12 45.50
N LYS A 321 -74.14 26.08 45.31
CA LYS A 321 -73.91 26.74 44.02
C LYS A 321 -73.16 25.88 43.00
N ILE A 322 -72.41 24.88 43.46
CA ILE A 322 -71.78 23.85 42.62
C ILE A 322 -72.30 22.48 43.06
N ASP A 323 -72.81 21.70 42.11
CA ASP A 323 -73.15 20.30 42.35
C ASP A 323 -71.91 19.41 42.16
N LEU A 324 -71.46 18.79 43.26
CA LEU A 324 -70.36 17.84 43.32
C LEU A 324 -70.87 16.50 43.86
N ASP A 325 -70.35 15.39 43.33
CA ASP A 325 -70.67 14.08 43.90
C ASP A 325 -70.09 13.94 45.33
N LYS A 326 -70.55 12.93 46.08
CA LYS A 326 -70.14 12.73 47.48
C LYS A 326 -68.62 12.62 47.66
N ARG A 327 -67.90 12.05 46.68
CA ARG A 327 -66.46 11.84 46.73
C ARG A 327 -65.70 13.11 46.38
N GLU A 328 -66.09 13.82 45.33
CA GLU A 328 -65.56 15.13 44.92
C GLU A 328 -65.73 16.18 46.01
N ARG A 329 -66.94 16.22 46.61
CA ARG A 329 -67.24 17.13 47.72
C ARG A 329 -66.37 16.83 48.93
N LYS A 330 -66.22 15.54 49.29
CA LYS A 330 -65.35 15.12 50.39
C LYS A 330 -63.90 15.51 50.12
N ASN A 331 -63.36 15.17 48.95
CA ASN A 331 -61.97 15.47 48.60
C ASN A 331 -61.67 16.97 48.61
N LEU A 332 -62.58 17.81 48.12
CA LEU A 332 -62.42 19.27 48.16
C LEU A 332 -62.44 19.82 49.60
N LEU A 333 -63.36 19.32 50.43
CA LEU A 333 -63.48 19.75 51.83
C LEU A 333 -62.29 19.28 52.69
N ASP A 334 -61.82 18.06 52.46
CA ASP A 334 -60.62 17.52 53.11
C ASP A 334 -59.37 18.30 52.63
N ALA A 335 -59.27 18.61 51.33
CA ALA A 335 -58.18 19.43 50.81
C ALA A 335 -58.19 20.87 51.35
N ALA A 336 -59.36 21.49 51.49
CA ALA A 336 -59.49 22.83 52.06
C ALA A 336 -59.05 22.92 53.55
N ARG A 337 -58.98 21.77 54.24
CA ARG A 337 -58.48 21.66 55.62
C ARG A 337 -57.00 21.32 55.67
N ASP A 338 -56.57 20.32 54.91
CA ASP A 338 -55.30 19.63 55.18
C ASP A 338 -54.28 19.67 54.03
N LEU A 339 -54.65 20.17 52.85
CA LEU A 339 -53.75 20.16 51.68
C LEU A 339 -52.66 21.23 51.74
N SER A 340 -52.97 22.42 52.29
CA SER A 340 -51.99 23.53 52.40
C SER A 340 -50.75 23.12 53.21
N PRO A 341 -50.86 22.52 54.41
CA PRO A 341 -49.71 22.00 55.16
C PRO A 341 -48.87 20.96 54.38
N GLN A 342 -49.51 20.06 53.63
CA GLN A 342 -48.83 19.02 52.84
C GLN A 342 -48.05 19.61 51.64
N LEU A 343 -48.63 20.62 50.98
CA LEU A 343 -47.97 21.35 49.90
C LEU A 343 -46.80 22.18 50.43
N GLN A 344 -46.95 22.80 51.61
CA GLN A 344 -45.87 23.56 52.25
C GLN A 344 -44.72 22.65 52.71
N GLN A 345 -45.03 21.47 53.25
CA GLN A 345 -44.02 20.44 53.55
C GLN A 345 -43.29 19.98 52.28
N THR A 346 -44.02 19.74 51.20
CA THR A 346 -43.44 19.32 49.91
C THR A 346 -42.53 20.40 49.31
N ARG A 347 -42.96 21.67 49.38
CA ARG A 347 -42.15 22.83 48.99
C ARG A 347 -40.86 22.94 49.79
N ASN A 348 -40.93 22.88 51.12
CA ASN A 348 -39.75 22.99 51.98
C ASN A 348 -38.76 21.85 51.71
N THR A 349 -39.27 20.64 51.44
CA THR A 349 -38.46 19.50 51.02
C THR A 349 -37.79 19.76 49.67
N LEU A 350 -38.52 20.29 48.68
CA LEU A 350 -37.98 20.63 47.37
C LEU A 350 -36.92 21.73 47.41
N ILE A 351 -37.08 22.77 48.24
CA ILE A 351 -36.05 23.80 48.45
C ILE A 351 -34.78 23.17 48.99
N THR A 352 -34.91 22.30 50.01
CA THR A 352 -33.79 21.59 50.62
C THR A 352 -33.09 20.67 49.62
N LEU A 353 -33.85 19.90 48.84
CA LEU A 353 -33.32 19.01 47.80
C LEU A 353 -32.64 19.79 46.68
N THR A 354 -33.19 20.93 46.26
CA THR A 354 -32.61 21.76 45.20
C THR A 354 -31.27 22.34 45.64
N ALA A 355 -31.17 22.85 46.87
CA ALA A 355 -29.91 23.32 47.44
C ALA A 355 -28.88 22.18 47.57
N ALA A 356 -29.31 20.99 47.99
CA ALA A 356 -28.45 19.80 48.03
C ALA A 356 -27.98 19.37 46.63
N ALA A 357 -28.84 19.44 45.62
CA ALA A 357 -28.50 19.15 44.23
C ALA A 357 -27.44 20.13 43.70
N GLU A 358 -27.58 21.43 43.96
CA GLU A 358 -26.59 22.42 43.54
C GLU A 358 -25.22 22.20 44.20
N ALA A 359 -25.19 21.85 45.49
CA ALA A 359 -23.95 21.51 46.18
C ALA A 359 -23.28 20.29 45.53
N LYS A 360 -24.04 19.21 45.32
CA LYS A 360 -23.52 17.96 44.73
C LYS A 360 -23.09 18.13 43.27
N LYS A 361 -23.77 18.99 42.52
CA LYS A 361 -23.38 19.34 41.15
C LYS A 361 -21.99 19.96 41.10
N ARG A 362 -21.70 20.95 41.95
CA ARG A 362 -20.38 21.61 42.00
C ARG A 362 -19.27 20.62 42.36
N ASP A 363 -19.54 19.72 43.30
CA ASP A 363 -18.58 18.68 43.69
C ASP A 363 -18.35 17.65 42.57
N SER A 364 -19.37 17.39 41.74
CA SER A 364 -19.28 16.47 40.59
C SER A 364 -18.52 17.02 39.39
N GLU A 365 -18.49 18.36 39.22
CA GLU A 365 -17.77 19.05 38.14
C GLU A 365 -16.27 19.20 38.44
N ASN A 366 -15.72 18.37 39.32
CA ASN A 366 -14.32 18.43 39.72
C ASN A 366 -13.39 18.08 38.53
N PRO A 367 -12.34 18.89 38.26
CA PRO A 367 -11.39 18.63 37.17
C PRO A 367 -10.72 17.26 37.19
N VAL A 368 -10.65 16.61 38.35
CA VAL A 368 -10.06 15.27 38.48
C VAL A 368 -10.85 14.24 37.66
N VAL A 369 -12.17 14.39 37.49
CA VAL A 369 -12.98 13.47 36.67
C VAL A 369 -12.65 13.62 35.18
N SER A 370 -12.51 14.85 34.68
CA SER A 370 -12.14 15.10 33.28
C SER A 370 -10.71 14.65 33.00
N GLN A 371 -9.76 14.90 33.92
CA GLN A 371 -8.39 14.40 33.82
C GLN A 371 -8.33 12.87 33.73
N ALA A 372 -9.15 12.15 34.50
CA ALA A 372 -9.23 10.69 34.40
C ALA A 372 -9.69 10.22 33.02
N ALA A 373 -10.71 10.88 32.46
CA ALA A 373 -11.26 10.55 31.15
C ALA A 373 -10.28 10.87 30.01
N GLU A 374 -9.57 11.99 30.09
CA GLU A 374 -8.50 12.36 29.15
C GLU A 374 -7.37 11.34 29.17
N LEU A 375 -6.94 10.92 30.36
CA LEU A 375 -5.89 9.93 30.53
C LEU A 375 -6.32 8.55 30.01
N GLU A 376 -7.57 8.13 30.25
CA GLU A 376 -8.14 6.92 29.65
C GLU A 376 -8.13 6.95 28.12
N ASN A 377 -8.54 8.08 27.53
CA ASN A 377 -8.54 8.23 26.08
C ASN A 377 -7.11 8.21 25.52
N SER A 378 -6.16 8.84 26.20
CA SER A 378 -4.75 8.82 25.82
C SER A 378 -4.17 7.40 25.85
N ILE A 379 -4.45 6.62 26.91
CA ILE A 379 -4.04 5.22 27.01
C ILE A 379 -4.62 4.39 25.86
N ARG A 380 -5.92 4.50 25.58
CA ARG A 380 -6.57 3.78 24.48
C ARG A 380 -5.95 4.12 23.12
N GLN A 381 -5.61 5.39 22.89
CA GLN A 381 -4.95 5.83 21.67
C GLN A 381 -3.56 5.20 21.55
N GLN A 382 -2.78 5.18 22.63
CA GLN A 382 -1.46 4.56 22.67
C GLN A 382 -1.53 3.04 22.48
N GLU A 383 -2.53 2.36 23.05
CA GLU A 383 -2.77 0.92 22.83
C GLU A 383 -3.09 0.62 21.37
N HIS A 384 -3.88 1.46 20.72
CA HIS A 384 -4.18 1.34 19.30
C HIS A 384 -2.90 1.49 18.46
N GLU A 385 -2.12 2.52 18.72
CA GLU A 385 -0.84 2.77 18.03
C GLU A 385 0.18 1.64 18.26
N LEU A 386 0.23 1.08 19.47
CA LEU A 386 1.07 -0.07 19.80
C LEU A 386 0.70 -1.27 18.93
N LYS A 387 -0.60 -1.55 18.80
CA LYS A 387 -1.11 -2.64 17.95
C LYS A 387 -0.75 -2.43 16.47
N GLU A 388 -0.89 -1.21 15.95
CA GLU A 388 -0.51 -0.90 14.56
C GLU A 388 1.00 -1.04 14.33
N THR A 389 1.81 -0.60 15.30
CA THR A 389 3.27 -0.70 15.24
C THR A 389 3.72 -2.17 15.25
N LEU A 390 3.13 -3.00 16.11
CA LEU A 390 3.40 -4.45 16.16
C LEU A 390 3.02 -5.16 14.85
N ASN A 391 1.85 -4.84 14.28
CA ASN A 391 1.43 -5.38 12.98
C ASN A 391 2.41 -4.98 11.87
N SER A 392 2.91 -3.75 11.89
CA SER A 392 3.90 -3.26 10.93
C SER A 392 5.22 -4.01 11.04
N ILE A 393 5.69 -4.27 12.26
CA ILE A 393 6.88 -5.11 12.50
C ILE A 393 6.67 -6.50 11.91
N GLU A 394 5.54 -7.15 12.18
CA GLU A 394 5.25 -8.49 11.69
C GLU A 394 5.25 -8.56 10.15
N GLN A 395 4.65 -7.56 9.48
CA GLN A 395 4.65 -7.48 8.02
C GLN A 395 6.08 -7.33 7.46
N LEU A 396 6.92 -6.50 8.07
CA LEU A 396 8.31 -6.32 7.65
C LEU A 396 9.15 -7.59 7.89
N GLU A 397 8.93 -8.30 9.01
CA GLU A 397 9.60 -9.58 9.29
C GLU A 397 9.21 -10.66 8.26
N ARG A 398 7.93 -10.73 7.87
CA ARG A 398 7.48 -11.60 6.78
C ARG A 398 8.16 -11.25 5.46
N ARG A 399 8.30 -9.95 5.15
CA ARG A 399 9.01 -9.49 3.95
C ARG A 399 10.49 -9.90 3.96
N ILE A 400 11.19 -9.76 5.09
CA ILE A 400 12.58 -10.24 5.24
C ILE A 400 12.67 -11.74 4.96
N LYS A 401 11.75 -12.56 5.51
CA LYS A 401 11.75 -14.01 5.26
C LYS A 401 11.58 -14.37 3.77
N LEU A 402 10.72 -13.65 3.06
CA LEU A 402 10.56 -13.82 1.61
C LEU A 402 11.84 -13.48 0.86
N MET A 403 12.47 -12.34 1.17
CA MET A 403 13.72 -11.90 0.55
C MET A 403 14.89 -12.85 0.87
N GLN A 404 14.94 -13.44 2.06
CA GLN A 404 15.89 -14.51 2.38
C GLN A 404 15.72 -15.73 1.46
N GLY A 405 14.48 -16.13 1.19
CA GLY A 405 14.18 -17.19 0.23
C GLY A 405 14.63 -16.83 -1.19
N GLU A 406 14.41 -15.58 -1.62
CA GLU A 406 14.90 -15.06 -2.89
C GLU A 406 16.44 -15.08 -2.97
N LEU A 407 17.15 -14.70 -1.91
CA LEU A 407 18.62 -14.76 -1.85
C LEU A 407 19.14 -16.19 -1.99
N VAL A 408 18.48 -17.18 -1.37
CA VAL A 408 18.86 -18.60 -1.52
C VAL A 408 18.68 -19.05 -2.98
N SER A 409 17.54 -18.72 -3.59
CA SER A 409 17.27 -19.03 -5.00
C SER A 409 18.29 -18.36 -5.94
N ARG A 410 18.57 -17.06 -5.72
CA ARG A 410 19.57 -16.30 -6.48
C ARG A 410 20.97 -16.89 -6.31
N LYS A 411 21.37 -17.25 -5.09
CA LYS A 411 22.66 -17.91 -4.82
C LYS A 411 22.78 -19.20 -5.62
N GLY A 412 21.73 -20.04 -5.62
CA GLY A 412 21.69 -21.26 -6.42
C GLY A 412 21.83 -20.99 -7.92
N LYS A 413 21.07 -20.02 -8.45
CA LYS A 413 21.16 -19.61 -9.86
C LYS A 413 22.56 -19.09 -10.20
N LEU A 414 23.17 -18.30 -9.32
CA LEU A 414 24.52 -17.77 -9.51
C LEU A 414 25.55 -18.89 -9.56
N MET A 415 25.47 -19.87 -8.66
CA MET A 415 26.34 -21.05 -8.67
C MET A 415 26.24 -21.81 -9.98
N THR A 416 25.03 -22.02 -10.51
CA THR A 416 24.82 -22.69 -11.80
C THR A 416 25.46 -21.91 -12.94
N LEU A 417 25.12 -20.62 -13.08
CA LEU A 417 25.65 -19.77 -14.15
C LEU A 417 27.18 -19.66 -14.10
N ALA A 418 27.74 -19.47 -12.91
CA ALA A 418 29.18 -19.39 -12.71
C ALA A 418 29.86 -20.72 -13.02
N SER A 419 29.29 -21.84 -12.58
CA SER A 419 29.86 -23.16 -12.86
C SER A 419 29.89 -23.46 -14.37
N GLU A 420 28.83 -23.12 -15.09
CA GLU A 420 28.76 -23.27 -16.55
C GLU A 420 29.79 -22.39 -17.27
N ALA A 421 29.99 -21.15 -16.81
CA ALA A 421 30.91 -20.21 -17.44
C ALA A 421 32.38 -20.51 -17.13
N LEU A 422 32.69 -20.99 -15.92
CA LEU A 422 34.05 -21.30 -15.46
C LEU A 422 34.48 -22.74 -15.78
N GLY A 423 33.53 -23.63 -16.06
CA GLY A 423 33.81 -25.05 -16.31
C GLY A 423 34.24 -25.83 -15.05
N VAL A 424 33.97 -25.28 -13.87
CA VAL A 424 34.30 -25.85 -12.55
C VAL A 424 33.06 -25.82 -11.68
N LYS A 425 33.03 -26.59 -10.59
CA LYS A 425 31.93 -26.48 -9.63
C LYS A 425 32.18 -25.26 -8.75
N VAL A 426 31.29 -24.28 -8.81
CA VAL A 426 31.40 -23.03 -8.04
C VAL A 426 30.60 -23.11 -6.75
N GLU A 427 31.24 -22.78 -5.64
CA GLU A 427 30.60 -22.57 -4.35
C GLU A 427 30.73 -21.11 -3.93
N ILE A 428 29.62 -20.49 -3.52
CA ILE A 428 29.63 -19.08 -3.09
C ILE A 428 29.69 -19.05 -1.56
N THR A 429 30.76 -18.51 -1.01
CA THR A 429 30.88 -18.26 0.42
C THR A 429 30.16 -16.97 0.78
N SER A 430 29.41 -17.02 1.88
CA SER A 430 28.65 -15.90 2.42
C SER A 430 29.55 -14.76 2.87
#